data_AF-E4ZSR5-F1
#
_entry.id   AF-E4ZSR5-F1
#
_cell.length_a   1.000
_cell.length_b   1.000
_cell.length_c   1.000
_cell.angle_alpha   90.00
_cell.angle_beta   90.00
_cell.angle_gamma   90.00
#
_symmetry.space_group_name_H-M   'P 1'
#
loop_
_entity.id
_entity.type
_entity.pdbx_description
1 polymer ?
#
loop_
_entity_poly.entity_id
_entity_poly.type
_entity_poly.pdbx_seq_one_letter_code
_entity_poly.pdbx_strand_id
1 'polypeptide(L)'
;MADIGTHIALDSDENDSTYGDDSASDTTSLKSAIYNYVYRNGRRYHAYKEGAYWGPNDELQADQLDIMHHICLLMMDGELCMAPIGENPMRFRG
;
A
#
# COMPACT_ATOMS: atom_id res chain seq x y z
N MET A 1 -24.56 2.29 -29.35
CA MET A 1 -25.48 2.69 -28.28
C MET A 1 -25.23 1.77 -27.09
N ALA A 2 -25.25 2.36 -25.89
CA ALA A 2 -25.01 1.80 -24.55
C ALA A 2 -23.54 1.76 -24.08
N ASP A 3 -23.24 2.61 -23.10
CA ASP A 3 -22.40 2.26 -21.97
C ASP A 3 -23.08 2.78 -20.70
N ILE A 4 -23.44 1.86 -19.80
CA ILE A 4 -24.11 2.14 -18.52
C ILE A 4 -23.03 1.94 -17.47
N GLY A 5 -22.33 3.02 -17.11
CA GLY A 5 -21.39 3.03 -16.00
C GLY A 5 -22.12 3.17 -14.68
N THR A 6 -22.43 2.06 -14.03
CA THR A 6 -22.91 1.99 -12.64
C THR A 6 -21.89 2.65 -11.70
N HIS A 7 -22.29 3.76 -11.08
CA HIS A 7 -21.51 4.51 -10.10
C HIS A 7 -21.53 3.78 -8.75
N ILE A 8 -20.43 3.12 -8.39
CA ILE A 8 -20.28 2.47 -7.08
C ILE A 8 -20.05 3.58 -6.05
N ALA A 9 -21.01 3.77 -5.14
CA ALA A 9 -20.89 4.69 -4.02
C ALA A 9 -19.94 4.09 -2.98
N LEU A 10 -18.84 4.78 -2.67
CA LEU A 10 -17.93 4.41 -1.60
C LEU A 10 -18.37 5.13 -0.32
N ASP A 11 -18.84 4.34 0.66
CA ASP A 11 -19.14 4.81 2.00
C ASP A 11 -17.86 5.36 2.63
N SER A 12 -17.94 6.59 3.13
CA SER A 12 -16.83 7.26 3.79
C SER A 12 -16.88 6.96 5.27
N ASP A 13 -15.97 6.12 5.75
CA ASP A 13 -15.74 5.99 7.18
C ASP A 13 -14.24 6.03 7.52
N GLU A 14 -13.94 7.04 8.34
CA GLU A 14 -13.03 7.02 9.48
C GLU A 14 -11.51 7.11 9.23
N ASN A 15 -11.04 8.37 9.19
CA ASN A 15 -10.09 8.93 10.17
C ASN A 15 -8.84 8.09 10.57
N ASP A 16 -7.80 8.12 9.74
CA ASP A 16 -6.41 8.00 10.21
C ASP A 16 -5.54 9.11 9.58
N SER A 17 -5.58 10.30 10.17
CA SER A 17 -4.75 11.43 9.74
C SER A 17 -3.46 11.51 10.54
N THR A 18 -2.53 10.60 10.26
CA THR A 18 -1.16 10.57 10.83
C THR A 18 -0.17 11.49 10.09
N TYR A 19 -0.62 12.56 9.42
CA TYR A 19 0.30 13.50 8.77
C TYR A 19 0.15 14.92 9.32
N GLY A 20 1.24 15.38 9.93
CA GLY A 20 1.42 16.73 10.45
C GLY A 20 1.36 17.80 9.36
N ASP A 21 1.02 18.98 9.86
CA ASP A 21 0.76 20.30 9.28
C ASP A 21 1.80 20.87 8.28
N ASP A 22 2.14 20.14 7.22
CA ASP A 22 2.79 20.68 6.00
C ASP A 22 1.81 20.68 4.79
N SER A 23 0.50 20.67 5.08
CA SER A 23 -0.51 19.88 4.36
C SER A 23 -1.37 20.61 3.31
N ALA A 24 -1.04 21.83 2.86
CA ALA A 24 -1.96 22.56 1.96
C ALA A 24 -1.65 22.44 0.46
N SER A 25 -0.38 22.56 0.05
CA SER A 25 -0.01 22.66 -1.38
C SER A 25 0.50 21.34 -1.96
N ASP A 26 1.33 20.61 -1.23
CA ASP A 26 1.86 19.32 -1.67
C ASP A 26 0.79 18.23 -1.68
N THR A 27 -0.24 18.33 -0.84
CA THR A 27 -1.33 17.35 -0.81
C THR A 27 -2.15 17.31 -2.09
N THR A 28 -2.27 18.41 -2.84
CA THR A 28 -3.02 18.42 -4.10
C THR A 28 -2.27 17.67 -5.20
N SER A 29 -0.97 17.93 -5.36
CA SER A 29 -0.12 17.24 -6.35
C SER A 29 0.19 15.79 -5.95
N LEU A 30 0.30 15.50 -4.65
CA LEU A 30 0.45 14.14 -4.14
C LEU A 30 -0.82 13.32 -4.39
N LYS A 31 -1.99 13.88 -4.10
CA LYS A 31 -3.29 13.23 -4.38
C LYS A 31 -3.40 12.90 -5.86
N SER A 32 -3.12 13.84 -6.76
CA SER A 32 -3.19 13.55 -8.21
C SER A 32 -2.18 12.50 -8.65
N ALA A 33 -0.92 12.56 -8.17
CA ALA A 33 0.10 11.57 -8.49
C ALA A 33 -0.21 10.16 -7.95
N ILE A 34 -0.90 10.03 -6.81
CA ILE A 34 -1.29 8.74 -6.24
C ILE A 34 -2.34 8.04 -7.11
N TYR A 35 -3.32 8.78 -7.64
CA TYR A 35 -4.39 8.20 -8.47
C TYR A 35 -3.98 7.94 -9.92
N ASN A 36 -2.90 8.58 -10.40
CA ASN A 36 -2.43 8.47 -11.79
C ASN A 36 -1.58 7.21 -12.05
N TYR A 37 -2.09 6.02 -11.75
CA TYR A 37 -1.36 4.76 -11.97
C TYR A 37 -0.78 4.63 -13.39
N VAL A 38 0.45 4.11 -13.48
CA VAL A 38 1.12 3.85 -14.76
C VAL A 38 0.87 2.40 -15.16
N TYR A 39 0.36 2.18 -16.37
CA TYR A 39 0.20 0.84 -16.93
C TYR A 39 1.27 0.57 -17.99
N ARG A 40 1.99 -0.54 -17.85
CA ARG A 40 2.98 -1.01 -18.84
C ARG A 40 2.75 -2.49 -19.07
N ASN A 41 2.63 -2.89 -20.33
CA ASN A 41 2.40 -4.30 -20.73
C ASN A 41 1.21 -4.96 -19.99
N GLY A 42 0.15 -4.20 -19.72
CA GLY A 42 -1.03 -4.68 -19.00
C GLY A 42 -0.87 -4.80 -17.49
N ARG A 43 0.29 -4.44 -16.92
CA ARG A 43 0.55 -4.44 -15.47
C ARG A 43 0.43 -3.04 -14.90
N ARG A 44 -0.09 -2.90 -13.67
CA ARG A 44 -0.24 -1.61 -12.96
C ARG A 44 1.02 -1.31 -12.16
N TYR A 45 1.50 -0.08 -12.16
CA TYR A 45 2.67 0.39 -11.40
C TYR A 45 2.36 1.66 -10.60
N HIS A 46 3.11 1.88 -9.53
CA HIS A 46 3.01 3.10 -8.72
C HIS A 46 3.47 4.33 -9.52
N ALA A 47 2.70 5.41 -9.41
CA ALA A 47 3.01 6.68 -10.07
C ALA A 47 3.64 7.71 -9.13
N TYR A 48 3.40 7.59 -7.82
CA TYR A 48 4.13 8.34 -6.82
C TYR A 48 5.56 7.81 -6.68
N LYS A 49 6.55 8.72 -6.77
CA LYS A 49 7.99 8.38 -6.77
C LYS A 49 8.31 7.27 -7.79
N GLU A 50 7.94 7.50 -9.05
CA GLU A 50 8.23 6.58 -10.15
C GLU A 50 9.71 6.13 -10.10
N GLY A 51 9.93 4.82 -10.13
CA GLY A 51 11.26 4.20 -10.05
C GLY A 51 11.74 3.82 -8.64
N ALA A 52 11.07 4.27 -7.57
CA ALA A 52 11.42 3.86 -6.20
C ALA A 52 11.06 2.38 -5.91
N TYR A 53 10.00 1.88 -6.55
CA TYR A 53 9.63 0.47 -6.55
C TYR A 53 9.60 -0.04 -7.99
N TRP A 54 10.31 -1.13 -8.25
CA TRP A 54 10.50 -1.68 -9.59
C TRP A 54 9.39 -2.66 -9.99
N GLY A 55 8.64 -3.18 -9.02
CA GLY A 55 7.59 -4.18 -9.24
C GLY A 55 6.24 -3.57 -9.63
N PRO A 56 5.37 -4.38 -10.24
CA PRO A 56 3.97 -4.02 -10.43
C PRO A 56 3.23 -3.93 -9.08
N ASN A 57 2.06 -3.31 -9.05
CA ASN A 57 1.17 -3.18 -7.90
C ASN A 57 -0.27 -3.49 -8.32
N ASP A 58 -0.48 -4.64 -8.95
CA ASP A 58 -1.77 -5.18 -9.36
C ASP A 58 -2.16 -6.39 -8.50
N GLU A 59 -3.41 -6.86 -8.65
CA GLU A 59 -3.96 -7.99 -7.88
C GLU A 59 -3.07 -9.24 -8.00
N LEU A 60 -2.53 -9.52 -9.19
CA LEU A 60 -1.64 -10.65 -9.39
C LEU A 60 -0.36 -10.55 -8.53
N GLN A 61 0.19 -9.33 -8.38
CA GLN A 61 1.32 -9.11 -7.49
C GLN A 61 0.92 -9.24 -6.01
N ALA A 62 -0.29 -8.81 -5.64
CA ALA A 62 -0.82 -8.97 -4.30
C ALA A 62 -0.96 -10.46 -3.92
N ASP A 63 -1.57 -11.28 -4.80
CA ASP A 63 -1.67 -12.72 -4.63
C ASP A 63 -0.29 -13.38 -4.47
N GLN A 64 0.69 -12.94 -5.25
CA GLN A 64 2.07 -13.42 -5.12
C GLN A 64 2.67 -13.06 -3.75
N LEU A 65 2.43 -11.85 -3.24
CA LEU A 65 2.91 -11.41 -1.93
C LEU A 65 2.25 -12.21 -0.80
N ASP A 66 0.97 -12.55 -0.93
CA ASP A 66 0.25 -13.39 0.04
C ASP A 66 0.85 -14.80 0.13
N ILE A 67 1.18 -15.40 -1.03
CA ILE A 67 1.87 -16.70 -1.06
C ILE A 67 3.26 -16.59 -0.42
N MET A 68 4.03 -15.53 -0.74
CA MET A 68 5.35 -15.32 -0.15
C MET A 68 5.26 -15.14 1.38
N HIS A 69 4.28 -14.38 1.86
CA HIS A 69 4.03 -14.21 3.29
C HIS A 69 3.71 -15.56 3.95
N HIS A 70 2.86 -16.38 3.33
CA HIS A 70 2.55 -17.71 3.84
C HIS A 70 3.79 -18.61 3.91
N ILE A 71 4.64 -18.59 2.88
CA ILE A 71 5.91 -19.34 2.88
C ILE A 71 6.83 -18.86 4.01
N CYS A 72 6.95 -17.55 4.22
CA CYS A 72 7.74 -16.99 5.32
C CYS A 72 7.23 -17.48 6.68
N LEU A 73 5.91 -17.50 6.90
CA LEU A 73 5.33 -18.05 8.13
C LEU A 73 5.69 -19.53 8.30
N LEU A 74 5.61 -20.34 7.25
CA LEU A 74 6.02 -21.75 7.32
C LEU A 74 7.51 -21.90 7.65
N MET A 75 8.37 -21.04 7.10
CA MET A 75 9.81 -21.06 7.39
C MET A 75 10.15 -20.59 8.81
N MET A 76 9.28 -19.78 9.42
CA MET A 76 9.44 -19.24 10.78
C MET A 76 8.61 -20.03 11.81
N ASP A 77 8.17 -21.25 11.50
CA ASP A 77 7.32 -22.08 12.37
C ASP A 77 6.02 -21.37 12.86
N GLY A 78 5.54 -20.41 12.07
CA GLY A 78 4.37 -19.59 12.36
C GLY A 78 4.65 -18.34 13.20
N GLU A 79 5.90 -18.07 13.57
CA GLU A 79 6.27 -16.86 14.30
C GLU A 79 6.26 -15.63 13.39
N LEU A 80 5.61 -14.56 13.86
CA LEU A 80 5.55 -13.27 13.14
C LEU A 80 6.81 -12.41 13.36
N CYS A 81 7.62 -12.74 14.37
CA CYS A 81 8.77 -11.93 14.75
C CYS A 81 9.91 -12.81 15.27
N MET A 82 11.07 -12.75 14.60
CA MET A 82 12.31 -13.39 15.04
C MET A 82 13.19 -12.44 15.88
N ALA A 83 12.77 -11.19 16.08
CA ALA A 83 13.56 -10.22 16.83
C ALA A 83 13.48 -10.55 18.33
N PRO A 84 14.58 -10.41 19.09
CA PRO A 84 14.59 -10.64 20.55
C PRO A 84 13.93 -9.45 21.28
N ILE A 85 12.68 -9.16 20.94
CA ILE A 85 11.84 -8.20 21.64
C ILE A 85 11.20 -8.93 22.83
N GLY A 86 11.53 -8.52 24.05
CA GLY A 86 10.85 -9.05 25.23
C GLY A 86 9.35 -8.75 25.19
N GLU A 87 8.58 -9.32 26.12
CA GLU A 87 7.12 -9.14 26.20
C GLU A 87 6.65 -7.68 26.26
N ASN A 88 7.53 -6.77 26.67
CA ASN A 88 7.29 -5.33 26.76
C ASN A 88 8.24 -4.57 25.82
N PRO A 89 7.97 -4.52 24.50
CA PRO A 89 8.77 -3.75 23.57
C PRO A 89 8.67 -2.26 23.90
N MET A 90 9.76 -1.67 24.37
CA MET A 90 9.81 -0.25 24.72
C MET A 90 10.03 0.59 23.46
N ARG A 91 9.18 1.61 23.25
CA ARG A 91 9.40 2.63 22.21
C ARG A 91 10.69 3.40 22.52
N PHE A 92 11.71 3.25 21.68
CA PHE A 92 12.88 4.12 21.71
C PHE A 92 12.49 5.52 21.24
N ARG A 93 12.56 6.51 22.13
CA ARG A 93 12.52 7.94 21.77
C ARG A 93 13.96 8.43 21.74
N GLY A 94 14.49 8.63 20.54
CA GLY A 94 15.74 9.33 20.27
C GLY A 94 15.48 10.52 19.37
#